data_AF-A0A076HDB4-F1
#
_entry.id   AF-A0A076HDB4-F1
#
_cell.length_a   1.000
_cell.length_b   1.000
_cell.length_c   1.000
_cell.angle_alpha   90.00
_cell.angle_beta   90.00
_cell.angle_gamma   90.00
#
_symmetry.space_group_name_H-M   'P 1'
#
loop_
_entity.id
_entity.type
_entity.pdbx_description
1 polymer ?
#
loop_
_entity_poly.entity_id
_entity_poly.type
_entity_poly.pdbx_seq_one_letter_code
_entity_poly.pdbx_strand_id
1 'polypeptide(L)'
;MSPLFAHLMETGFGGFYDGIAHLLITPADLLLVLGLSLLSGQQGQAGGRMLLLVLPLSWWLGGCLGQVLALGDSLETISILWFTAIGCLVALQWRMQPRWLAVLSALSGLLFGLGNGSTMALEGPLSLDLLGVVSALSVLAALVSAQTSVSHREWVRISLRVVGSWIAAAGLLTLGLQFRG
;
A
#
# COMPACT_ATOMS: atom_id res chain seq x y z
N MET A 1 -11.30 -38.85 -18.61
CA MET A 1 -10.02 -38.50 -17.95
C MET A 1 -9.82 -37.02 -18.17
N SER A 2 -9.98 -36.21 -17.13
CA SER A 2 -10.03 -34.74 -17.23
C SER A 2 -8.82 -34.15 -16.51
N PRO A 3 -7.77 -33.69 -17.22
CA PRO A 3 -6.75 -32.85 -16.64
C PRO A 3 -7.10 -31.40 -16.98
N LEU A 4 -7.97 -30.76 -16.20
CA LEU A 4 -8.35 -29.35 -16.44
C LEU A 4 -8.33 -28.47 -15.18
N PHE A 5 -7.99 -29.02 -14.01
CA PHE A 5 -7.96 -28.30 -12.73
C PHE A 5 -6.57 -28.20 -12.08
N ALA A 6 -5.49 -28.50 -12.81
CA ALA A 6 -4.14 -28.48 -12.26
C ALA A 6 -3.42 -27.12 -12.37
N HIS A 7 -4.01 -26.12 -13.05
CA HIS A 7 -3.35 -24.84 -13.34
C HIS A 7 -3.96 -23.59 -12.67
N LEU A 8 -5.01 -23.74 -11.87
CA LEU A 8 -5.54 -22.65 -11.05
C LEU A 8 -5.32 -22.99 -9.59
N MET A 9 -4.12 -22.71 -9.09
CA MET A 9 -3.93 -22.55 -7.65
C MET A 9 -4.56 -21.21 -7.25
N GLU A 10 -5.90 -21.15 -7.25
CA GLU A 10 -6.57 -20.30 -6.28
C GLU A 10 -6.19 -20.86 -4.91
N THR A 11 -5.92 -20.01 -3.92
CA THR A 11 -5.42 -20.48 -2.61
C THR A 11 -6.43 -21.35 -1.83
N GLY A 12 -7.61 -21.60 -2.42
CA GLY A 12 -8.74 -22.33 -1.87
C GLY A 12 -9.72 -21.44 -1.11
N PHE A 13 -9.39 -20.15 -0.90
CA PHE A 13 -10.23 -19.18 -0.19
C PHE A 13 -11.15 -18.36 -1.11
N GLY A 14 -10.82 -18.26 -2.40
CA GLY A 14 -11.57 -17.52 -3.43
C GLY A 14 -11.05 -16.09 -3.64
N GLY A 15 -11.19 -15.56 -4.86
CA GLY A 15 -10.50 -14.33 -5.32
C GLY A 15 -10.53 -13.15 -4.33
N PHE A 16 -11.65 -12.86 -3.69
CA PHE A 16 -11.74 -11.76 -2.70
C PHE A 16 -10.82 -11.95 -1.48
N TYR A 17 -10.74 -13.17 -0.94
CA TYR A 17 -9.89 -13.46 0.20
C TYR A 17 -8.42 -13.57 -0.20
N ASP A 18 -8.15 -14.05 -1.42
CA ASP A 18 -6.81 -14.05 -2.01
C ASP A 18 -6.26 -12.62 -2.07
N GLY A 19 -7.08 -11.64 -2.45
CA GLY A 19 -6.67 -10.23 -2.45
C GLY A 19 -6.44 -9.62 -1.08
N ILE A 20 -7.26 -9.98 -0.09
CA ILE A 20 -7.00 -9.59 1.30
C ILE A 20 -5.65 -10.16 1.75
N ALA A 21 -5.41 -11.45 1.49
CA ALA A 21 -4.18 -12.12 1.87
C ALA A 21 -2.98 -11.52 1.13
N HIS A 22 -3.11 -11.24 -0.18
CA HIS A 22 -2.07 -10.68 -1.03
C HIS A 22 -1.54 -9.37 -0.45
N LEU A 23 -2.41 -8.44 -0.03
CA LEU A 23 -1.98 -7.20 0.61
C LEU A 23 -1.13 -7.44 1.88
N LEU A 24 -1.52 -8.43 2.69
CA LEU A 24 -0.88 -8.70 3.98
C LEU A 24 0.44 -9.45 3.85
N ILE A 25 0.60 -10.25 2.80
CA ILE A 25 1.82 -11.04 2.56
C ILE A 25 2.82 -10.31 1.65
N THR A 26 2.38 -9.33 0.86
CA THR A 26 3.25 -8.48 0.04
C THR A 26 3.84 -7.35 0.90
N PRO A 27 5.12 -7.44 1.34
CA PRO A 27 5.63 -6.53 2.37
C PRO A 27 5.70 -5.08 1.89
N ALA A 28 6.01 -4.84 0.61
CA ALA A 28 6.07 -3.51 0.04
C ALA A 28 4.71 -2.78 0.13
N ASP A 29 3.63 -3.47 -0.25
CA ASP A 29 2.27 -2.94 -0.22
C ASP A 29 1.85 -2.64 1.23
N LEU A 30 2.08 -3.58 2.14
CA LEU A 30 1.78 -3.42 3.55
C LEU A 30 2.53 -2.23 4.17
N LEU A 31 3.84 -2.13 3.91
CA LEU A 31 4.69 -1.05 4.42
C LEU A 31 4.27 0.32 3.87
N LEU A 32 3.88 0.39 2.60
CA LEU A 32 3.33 1.60 2.00
C LEU A 32 2.03 2.02 2.69
N VAL A 33 1.06 1.09 2.79
CA VAL A 33 -0.26 1.38 3.37
C VAL A 33 -0.11 1.82 4.82
N LEU A 34 0.71 1.13 5.61
CA LEU A 34 1.03 1.56 6.98
C LEU A 34 1.69 2.94 6.98
N GLY A 35 2.71 3.16 6.16
CA GLY A 35 3.43 4.44 6.07
C GLY A 35 2.51 5.62 5.76
N LEU A 36 1.66 5.50 4.74
CA LEU A 36 0.69 6.54 4.37
C LEU A 36 -0.37 6.76 5.44
N SER A 37 -0.81 5.69 6.11
CA SER A 37 -1.80 5.78 7.20
C SER A 37 -1.24 6.53 8.40
N LEU A 38 0.00 6.23 8.78
CA LEU A 38 0.71 6.96 9.83
C LEU A 38 0.94 8.42 9.42
N LEU A 39 1.48 8.67 8.22
CA LEU A 39 1.75 10.02 7.73
C LEU A 39 0.48 10.88 7.67
N SER A 40 -0.62 10.31 7.19
CA SER A 40 -1.91 11.01 7.09
C SER A 40 -2.54 11.27 8.45
N GLY A 41 -2.45 10.31 9.36
CA GLY A 41 -2.88 10.49 10.75
C GLY A 41 -2.06 11.55 11.49
N GLN A 42 -0.76 11.67 11.21
CA GLN A 42 0.10 12.74 11.75
C GLN A 42 -0.35 14.14 11.30
N GLN A 43 -1.06 14.26 10.15
CA GLN A 43 -1.66 15.52 9.70
C GLN A 43 -3.02 15.82 10.36
N GLY A 44 -3.48 14.97 11.29
CA GLY A 44 -4.76 15.09 11.99
C GLY A 44 -5.93 14.43 11.25
N GLN A 45 -7.14 14.61 11.78
CA GLN A 45 -8.35 13.92 11.30
C GLN A 45 -8.66 14.21 9.82
N ALA A 46 -8.38 15.43 9.35
CA ALA A 46 -8.58 15.80 7.95
C ALA A 46 -7.68 14.99 7.01
N GLY A 47 -6.43 14.75 7.40
CA GLY A 47 -5.50 13.92 6.64
C GLY A 47 -5.95 12.47 6.55
N GLY A 48 -6.37 11.87 7.67
CA GLY A 48 -6.93 10.52 7.70
C GLY A 48 -8.18 10.37 6.82
N ARG A 49 -9.15 11.31 6.92
CA ARG A 49 -10.36 11.29 6.08
C ARG A 49 -10.05 11.41 4.59
N MET A 50 -9.09 12.26 4.24
CA MET A 50 -8.63 12.39 2.85
C MET A 50 -8.02 11.06 2.36
N LEU A 51 -7.21 10.40 3.19
CA LEU A 51 -6.57 9.13 2.82
C LEU A 51 -7.61 8.06 2.49
N LEU A 52 -8.67 7.97 3.30
CA LEU A 52 -9.76 7.00 3.12
C LEU A 52 -10.53 7.15 1.81
N LEU A 53 -10.48 8.33 1.20
CA LEU A 53 -11.09 8.54 -0.10
C LEU A 53 -10.05 8.34 -1.22
N VAL A 54 -8.89 8.99 -1.08
CA VAL A 54 -7.92 9.09 -2.17
C VAL A 54 -7.22 7.76 -2.42
N LEU A 55 -6.71 7.10 -1.37
CA LEU A 55 -5.89 5.90 -1.53
C LEU A 55 -6.67 4.72 -2.13
N PRO A 56 -7.88 4.36 -1.65
CA PRO A 56 -8.65 3.25 -2.24
C PRO A 56 -9.02 3.50 -3.69
N LEU A 57 -9.45 4.73 -4.03
CA LEU A 57 -9.82 5.10 -5.39
C LEU A 57 -8.61 5.07 -6.34
N SER A 58 -7.48 5.64 -5.93
CA SER A 58 -6.28 5.65 -6.76
C SER A 58 -5.68 4.24 -6.91
N TRP A 59 -5.72 3.42 -5.86
CA TRP A 59 -5.31 2.01 -5.93
C TRP A 59 -6.18 1.19 -6.85
N TRP A 60 -7.50 1.37 -6.77
CA TRP A 60 -8.43 0.71 -7.68
C TRP A 60 -8.17 1.08 -9.15
N LEU A 61 -8.03 2.38 -9.44
CA LEU A 61 -7.71 2.85 -10.79
C LEU A 61 -6.36 2.31 -11.28
N GLY A 62 -5.36 2.30 -10.41
CA GLY A 62 -4.05 1.69 -10.69
C GLY A 62 -4.18 0.20 -11.00
N GLY A 63 -4.93 -0.55 -10.18
CA GLY A 63 -5.16 -1.98 -10.36
C GLY A 63 -5.84 -2.33 -11.68
N CYS A 64 -6.89 -1.59 -12.05
CA CYS A 64 -7.55 -1.75 -13.34
C CYS A 64 -6.60 -1.49 -14.51
N LEU A 65 -5.75 -0.46 -14.42
CA LEU A 65 -4.75 -0.17 -15.44
C LEU A 65 -3.62 -1.22 -15.47
N GLY A 66 -3.23 -1.74 -14.30
CA GLY A 66 -2.18 -2.74 -14.14
C GLY A 66 -2.51 -4.03 -14.87
N GLN A 67 -3.76 -4.51 -14.74
CA GLN A 67 -4.26 -5.68 -15.45
C GLN A 67 -4.10 -5.56 -16.98
N VAL A 68 -4.20 -4.34 -17.52
CA VAL A 68 -4.07 -4.08 -18.97
C VAL A 68 -2.61 -3.94 -19.39
N LEU A 69 -1.80 -3.25 -18.60
CA LEU A 69 -0.42 -2.88 -18.96
C LEU A 69 0.60 -4.01 -18.72
N ALA A 70 0.30 -4.99 -17.87
CA ALA A 70 1.14 -6.17 -17.61
C ALA A 70 2.63 -5.81 -17.37
N LEU A 71 2.88 -4.85 -16.47
CA LEU A 71 4.20 -4.24 -16.24
C LEU A 71 5.23 -5.17 -15.57
N GLY A 72 4.79 -6.32 -15.03
CA GLY A 72 5.65 -7.28 -14.33
C GLY A 72 6.47 -6.64 -13.21
N ASP A 73 7.73 -7.08 -13.06
CA ASP A 73 8.62 -6.61 -11.99
C ASP A 73 9.24 -5.23 -12.23
N SER A 74 8.88 -4.54 -13.33
CA SER A 74 9.47 -3.25 -13.73
C SER A 74 9.26 -2.15 -12.68
N LEU A 75 8.28 -2.30 -11.79
CA LEU A 75 7.94 -1.33 -10.75
C LEU A 75 8.59 -1.63 -9.39
N GLU A 76 9.33 -2.73 -9.24
CA GLU A 76 9.83 -3.15 -7.92
C GLU A 76 10.78 -2.11 -7.30
N THR A 77 11.83 -1.70 -8.03
CA THR A 77 12.82 -0.73 -7.52
C THR A 77 12.18 0.61 -7.18
N ILE A 78 11.26 1.11 -8.02
CA ILE A 78 10.59 2.39 -7.76
C ILE A 78 9.66 2.30 -6.55
N SER A 79 8.93 1.19 -6.39
CA SER A 79 8.08 0.95 -5.21
C SER A 79 8.91 0.92 -3.92
N ILE A 80 10.09 0.29 -3.95
CA ILE A 80 10.98 0.26 -2.80
C ILE A 80 11.47 1.66 -2.42
N LEU A 81 11.96 2.44 -3.40
CA LEU A 81 12.35 3.83 -3.17
C LEU A 81 11.17 4.65 -2.63
N TRP A 82 9.96 4.41 -3.14
CA TRP A 82 8.76 5.15 -2.77
C TRP A 82 8.33 4.91 -1.32
N PHE A 83 8.18 3.66 -0.89
CA PHE A 83 7.82 3.39 0.51
C PHE A 83 8.96 3.75 1.48
N THR A 84 10.22 3.66 1.05
CA THR A 84 11.38 4.15 1.82
C THR A 84 11.25 5.65 2.10
N ALA A 85 10.95 6.43 1.07
CA ALA A 85 10.74 7.88 1.20
C ALA A 85 9.56 8.19 2.13
N ILE A 86 8.46 7.45 2.05
CA ILE A 86 7.31 7.59 2.95
C ILE A 86 7.71 7.26 4.40
N GLY A 87 8.47 6.19 4.63
CA GLY A 87 9.03 5.86 5.94
C GLY A 87 9.85 7.00 6.53
N CYS A 88 10.71 7.63 5.73
CA CYS A 88 11.47 8.82 6.12
C CYS A 88 10.54 9.99 6.50
N LEU A 89 9.50 10.27 5.71
CA LEU A 89 8.53 11.34 6.01
C LEU A 89 7.80 11.09 7.34
N VAL A 90 7.42 9.83 7.61
CA VAL A 90 6.81 9.41 8.89
C VAL A 90 7.80 9.59 10.05
N ALA A 91 9.06 9.19 9.86
CA ALA A 91 10.12 9.28 10.87
C ALA A 91 10.47 10.73 11.25
N LEU A 92 10.35 11.63 10.27
CA LEU A 92 10.58 13.07 10.43
C LEU A 92 9.35 13.81 10.96
N GLN A 93 8.19 13.14 11.09
CA GLN A 93 6.89 13.77 11.37
C GLN A 93 6.64 14.97 10.44
N TRP A 94 6.91 14.77 9.15
CA TRP A 94 6.87 15.84 8.18
C TRP A 94 5.46 16.44 8.09
N ARG A 95 5.35 17.76 8.23
CA ARG A 95 4.08 18.48 8.11
C ARG A 95 3.82 18.83 6.65
N MET A 96 2.71 18.36 6.12
CA MET A 96 2.31 18.56 4.73
C MET A 96 1.08 19.43 4.62
N GLN A 97 1.01 20.24 3.56
CA GLN A 97 -0.25 20.86 3.18
C GLN A 97 -1.21 19.78 2.63
N PRO A 98 -2.53 19.87 2.87
CA PRO A 98 -3.49 18.86 2.44
C PRO A 98 -3.40 18.48 0.96
N ARG A 99 -3.15 19.46 0.08
CA ARG A 99 -2.98 19.23 -1.37
C ARG A 99 -1.83 18.26 -1.69
N TRP A 100 -0.71 18.38 -0.99
CA TRP A 100 0.47 17.55 -1.25
C TRP A 100 0.30 16.16 -0.67
N LEU A 101 -0.39 16.04 0.47
CA LEU A 101 -0.77 14.74 1.01
C LEU A 101 -1.71 13.99 0.05
N ALA A 102 -2.67 14.70 -0.56
CA ALA A 102 -3.59 14.13 -1.55
C ALA A 102 -2.85 13.65 -2.80
N VAL A 103 -1.96 14.48 -3.36
CA VAL A 103 -1.13 14.10 -4.50
C VAL A 103 -0.25 12.90 -4.17
N LEU A 104 0.43 12.90 -3.02
CA LEU A 104 1.27 11.79 -2.59
C LEU A 104 0.47 10.50 -2.45
N SER A 105 -0.72 10.56 -1.83
CA SER A 105 -1.58 9.39 -1.65
C SER A 105 -2.16 8.88 -2.97
N ALA A 106 -2.53 9.79 -3.87
CA ALA A 106 -3.01 9.44 -5.19
C ALA A 106 -1.92 8.75 -6.02
N LEU A 107 -0.72 9.32 -6.08
CA LEU A 107 0.42 8.73 -6.79
C LEU A 107 0.83 7.38 -6.19
N SER A 108 0.83 7.27 -4.86
CA SER A 108 1.17 6.01 -4.19
C SER A 108 0.17 4.91 -4.49
N GLY A 109 -1.14 5.21 -4.40
CA GLY A 109 -2.16 4.23 -4.74
C GLY A 109 -2.12 3.87 -6.23
N LEU A 110 -1.92 4.83 -7.14
CA LEU A 110 -1.75 4.51 -8.56
C LEU A 110 -0.55 3.59 -8.81
N LEU A 111 0.63 3.93 -8.26
CA LEU A 111 1.86 3.16 -8.46
C LEU A 111 1.73 1.72 -7.95
N PHE A 112 1.27 1.55 -6.72
CA PHE A 112 1.18 0.23 -6.10
C PHE A 112 -0.03 -0.54 -6.60
N GLY A 113 -1.14 0.14 -6.89
CA GLY A 113 -2.27 -0.45 -7.60
C GLY A 113 -1.87 -0.98 -8.97
N LEU A 114 -1.10 -0.22 -9.75
CA LEU A 114 -0.56 -0.67 -11.04
C LEU A 114 0.27 -1.95 -10.91
N GLY A 115 1.19 -1.99 -9.94
CA GLY A 115 1.98 -3.20 -9.65
C GLY A 115 1.11 -4.39 -9.27
N ASN A 116 0.22 -4.19 -8.30
CA ASN A 116 -0.71 -5.20 -7.80
C ASN A 116 -1.59 -5.79 -8.93
N GLY A 117 -2.27 -4.92 -9.69
CA GLY A 117 -3.11 -5.35 -10.80
C GLY A 117 -2.35 -6.00 -11.96
N SER A 118 -1.07 -5.68 -12.16
CA SER A 118 -0.26 -6.31 -13.21
C SER A 118 0.05 -7.78 -12.97
N THR A 119 -0.13 -8.25 -11.73
CA THR A 119 0.02 -9.67 -11.34
C THR A 119 -1.29 -10.45 -11.39
N MET A 120 -2.43 -9.76 -11.55
CA MET A 120 -3.77 -10.35 -11.56
C MET A 120 -4.19 -10.76 -12.98
N ALA A 121 -5.06 -11.76 -13.07
CA ALA A 121 -5.70 -12.12 -14.32
C ALA A 121 -6.62 -10.97 -14.80
N LEU A 122 -6.73 -10.81 -16.12
CA LEU A 122 -7.61 -9.81 -16.72
C LEU A 122 -9.08 -10.25 -16.61
N GLU A 123 -9.71 -9.92 -15.48
CA GLU A 123 -11.10 -10.26 -15.16
C GLU A 123 -12.07 -9.07 -15.34
N GLY A 124 -11.53 -7.91 -15.71
CA GLY A 124 -12.26 -6.67 -15.90
C GLY A 124 -12.29 -5.78 -14.64
N PRO A 125 -13.08 -4.70 -14.64
CA PRO A 125 -13.05 -3.68 -13.59
C PRO A 125 -13.56 -4.17 -12.23
N LEU A 126 -14.21 -5.33 -12.15
CA LEU A 126 -14.80 -5.88 -10.92
C LEU A 126 -14.10 -7.16 -10.46
N SER A 127 -12.78 -7.22 -10.61
CA SER A 127 -12.00 -8.34 -10.07
C SER A 127 -12.22 -8.45 -8.56
N LEU A 128 -12.58 -9.65 -8.11
CA LEU A 128 -12.82 -9.93 -6.69
C LEU A 128 -11.52 -9.76 -5.89
N ASP A 129 -10.40 -10.13 -6.49
CA ASP A 129 -9.06 -9.99 -5.90
C ASP A 129 -8.72 -8.51 -5.63
N LEU A 130 -8.91 -7.64 -6.62
CA LEU A 130 -8.74 -6.20 -6.46
C LEU A 130 -9.71 -5.61 -5.40
N LEU A 131 -10.96 -6.10 -5.34
CA LEU A 131 -11.90 -5.71 -4.27
C LEU A 131 -11.40 -6.12 -2.89
N GLY A 132 -10.80 -7.30 -2.77
CA GLY A 132 -10.17 -7.80 -1.56
C GLY A 132 -9.05 -6.88 -1.09
N VAL A 133 -8.10 -6.59 -1.98
CA VAL A 133 -6.96 -5.69 -1.72
C VAL A 133 -7.46 -4.30 -1.29
N VAL A 134 -8.37 -3.70 -2.05
CA VAL A 134 -8.89 -2.36 -1.78
C VAL A 134 -9.71 -2.30 -0.49
N SER A 135 -10.44 -3.37 -0.15
CA SER A 135 -11.15 -3.47 1.12
C SER A 135 -10.17 -3.55 2.30
N ALA A 136 -9.16 -4.43 2.21
CA ALA A 136 -8.17 -4.63 3.26
C ALA A 136 -7.35 -3.35 3.52
N LEU A 137 -6.87 -2.69 2.46
CA LEU A 137 -6.11 -1.44 2.63
C LEU A 137 -6.98 -0.31 3.17
N SER A 138 -8.27 -0.26 2.82
CA SER A 138 -9.20 0.74 3.35
C SER A 138 -9.41 0.56 4.85
N VAL A 139 -9.58 -0.68 5.30
CA VAL A 139 -9.71 -1.02 6.73
C VAL A 139 -8.43 -0.69 7.49
N LEU A 140 -7.26 -1.10 6.98
CA LEU A 140 -5.98 -0.76 7.58
C LEU A 140 -5.77 0.75 7.66
N ALA A 141 -6.05 1.46 6.57
CA ALA A 141 -5.95 2.91 6.51
C ALA A 141 -6.88 3.59 7.52
N ALA A 142 -8.11 3.11 7.68
CA ALA A 142 -9.07 3.64 8.64
C ALA A 142 -8.55 3.49 10.06
N LEU A 143 -8.18 2.27 10.45
CA LEU A 143 -7.76 1.96 11.82
C LEU A 143 -6.48 2.71 12.18
N VAL A 144 -5.45 2.64 11.32
CA VAL A 144 -4.14 3.20 11.63
C VAL A 144 -4.16 4.73 11.61
N SER A 145 -4.81 5.34 10.61
CA SER A 145 -4.87 6.82 10.52
C SER A 145 -5.74 7.42 11.63
N ALA A 146 -6.85 6.76 12.00
CA ALA A 146 -7.70 7.21 13.10
C ALA A 146 -6.93 7.19 14.43
N GLN A 147 -6.30 6.06 14.77
CA GLN A 147 -5.53 5.92 16.01
C GLN A 147 -4.37 6.91 16.09
N THR A 148 -3.70 7.15 14.97
CA THR A 148 -2.60 8.12 14.89
C THR A 148 -3.10 9.56 15.08
N SER A 149 -4.27 9.90 14.51
CA SER A 149 -4.81 11.27 14.54
C SER A 149 -5.26 11.77 15.92
N VAL A 150 -5.61 10.85 16.83
CA VAL A 150 -6.08 11.17 18.19
C VAL A 150 -4.99 11.04 19.26
N SER A 151 -3.80 10.57 18.87
CA SER A 151 -2.71 10.30 19.81
C SER A 151 -1.79 11.51 19.98
N HIS A 152 -1.97 12.27 21.07
CA HIS A 152 -1.20 13.50 21.31
C HIS A 152 -0.01 13.33 22.27
N ARG A 153 0.12 12.18 22.93
CA ARG A 153 1.17 11.91 23.93
C ARG A 153 2.56 11.87 23.28
N GLU A 154 3.55 12.41 23.97
CA GLU A 154 4.92 12.51 23.44
C GLU A 154 5.58 11.16 23.17
N TRP A 155 5.36 10.16 24.04
CA TRP A 155 5.87 8.81 23.82
C TRP A 155 5.29 8.18 22.55
N VAL A 156 4.01 8.45 22.21
CA VAL A 156 3.41 7.96 20.96
C VAL A 156 4.10 8.61 19.76
N ARG A 157 4.40 9.90 19.83
CA ARG A 157 5.17 10.58 18.78
C ARG A 157 6.54 9.94 18.58
N ILE A 158 7.22 9.54 19.64
CA ILE A 158 8.49 8.82 19.55
C ILE A 158 8.28 7.44 18.89
N SER A 159 7.29 6.67 19.34
CA SER A 159 6.94 5.37 18.74
C SER A 159 6.67 5.47 17.24
N LEU A 160 5.91 6.49 16.81
CA LEU A 160 5.65 6.76 15.39
C LEU A 160 6.93 7.03 14.59
N ARG A 161 7.90 7.76 15.17
CA ARG A 161 9.19 8.00 14.52
C ARG A 161 10.00 6.73 14.37
N VAL A 162 10.00 5.89 15.40
CA VAL A 162 10.68 4.59 15.39
C VAL A 162 10.08 3.70 14.31
N VAL A 163 8.74 3.58 14.26
CA VAL A 163 8.05 2.81 13.21
C VAL A 163 8.38 3.34 11.81
N GLY A 164 8.34 4.65 11.60
CA GLY A 164 8.75 5.27 10.33
C GLY A 164 10.20 4.92 9.92
N SER A 165 11.12 4.94 10.88
CA SER A 165 12.52 4.58 10.64
C SER A 165 12.70 3.10 10.28
N TRP A 166 11.88 2.21 10.84
CA TRP A 166 11.89 0.79 10.48
C TRP A 166 11.36 0.56 9.06
N ILE A 167 10.32 1.29 8.65
CA ILE A 167 9.82 1.25 7.26
C ILE A 167 10.93 1.69 6.29
N ALA A 168 11.62 2.80 6.60
CA ALA A 168 12.72 3.30 5.77
C ALA A 168 13.90 2.30 5.73
N ALA A 169 14.27 1.74 6.89
CA ALA A 169 15.35 0.76 6.98
C ALA A 169 15.04 -0.52 6.20
N ALA A 170 13.79 -1.02 6.27
CA ALA A 170 13.37 -2.19 5.49
C ALA A 170 13.58 -1.95 3.99
N GLY A 171 13.21 -0.79 3.48
CA GLY A 171 13.42 -0.45 2.07
C GLY A 171 14.89 -0.31 1.69
N LEU A 172 15.72 0.32 2.53
CA LEU A 172 17.16 0.39 2.31
C LEU A 172 17.83 -1.00 2.31
N LEU A 173 17.38 -1.91 3.18
CA LEU A 173 17.85 -3.30 3.20
C LEU A 173 17.46 -4.03 1.92
N THR A 174 16.22 -3.90 1.46
CA THR A 174 15.76 -4.52 0.20
C THR A 174 16.55 -3.98 -1.00
N LEU A 175 16.77 -2.66 -1.09
CA LEU A 175 17.63 -2.07 -2.13
C LEU A 175 19.06 -2.62 -2.05
N GLY A 176 19.63 -2.66 -0.85
CA GLY A 176 20.98 -3.18 -0.62
C GLY A 176 21.13 -4.65 -1.04
N LEU A 177 20.08 -5.47 -0.89
CA LEU A 177 20.06 -6.86 -1.36
C LEU A 177 19.91 -6.95 -2.88
N GLN A 178 19.07 -6.11 -3.49
CA GLN A 178 18.91 -6.06 -4.96
C GLN A 178 20.23 -5.74 -5.68
N PHE A 179 21.03 -4.80 -5.17
CA PHE A 179 22.31 -4.41 -5.77
C PHE A 179 23.50 -5.30 -5.39
N ARG A 180 23.31 -6.28 -4.50
CA ARG A 180 24.34 -7.25 -4.13
C ARG A 180 24.39 -8.48 -5.05
N GLY A 181 23.36 -8.68 -5.88
CA GLY A 181 23.34 -9.67 -6.97
C GLY A 181 24.04 -9.18 -8.22
#